data_AF-C8NHB5-F1
#
_entry.id   AF-C8NHB5-F1
#
_cell.length_a   1.000
_cell.length_b   1.000
_cell.length_c   1.000
_cell.angle_alpha   90.00
_cell.angle_beta   90.00
_cell.angle_gamma   90.00
#
_symmetry.space_group_name_H-M   'P 1'
#
loop_
_entity.id
_entity.type
_entity.pdbx_description
1 polymer ?
#
loop_
_entity_poly.entity_id
_entity_poly.type
_entity_poly.pdbx_seq_one_letter_code
_entity_poly.pdbx_strand_id
1 'polypeptide(L)'
;MSIREFGGGTMDYQALRKKYTLYTRGSGILAMVLILCIAVVISDTLLQTVGVLVVFAGLLLGIQLINKWYLGNVARLLHVDLDLASWKQYIEFNKTAKRAALQIDAKTTEVSYAYMTGDFETAVQKAKEALELEDLKPEFKDILESYLIRSVVLSQPELSQEELDALLNELTITEETLAKKTEQVSVALYDLTIAHESNDYFETLTNEFKYPQLEIIYYQALNAAIKGDTARSNELLSKLIHEDEKLYVVRMAKVLLNGTLER
;
A
#
# COMPACT_ATOMS: atom_id res chain seq x y z
N MET A 1 -37.52 9.61 3.99
CA MET A 1 -37.12 10.92 3.46
C MET A 1 -35.62 11.03 3.64
N SER A 2 -34.88 10.69 2.59
CA SER A 2 -33.42 10.55 2.60
C SER A 2 -32.78 11.92 2.44
N ILE A 3 -31.88 12.29 3.36
CA ILE A 3 -31.02 13.46 3.22
C ILE A 3 -30.02 13.14 2.11
N ARG A 4 -30.28 13.70 0.94
CA ARG A 4 -29.39 13.65 -0.21
C ARG A 4 -28.08 14.38 0.12
N GLU A 5 -27.03 13.58 -0.01
CA GLU A 5 -25.64 13.91 -0.32
C GLU A 5 -25.36 15.35 -0.77
N PHE A 6 -24.57 16.07 0.04
CA PHE A 6 -23.73 17.15 -0.45
C PHE A 6 -22.36 16.57 -0.83
N GLY A 7 -22.14 16.34 -2.12
CA GLY A 7 -20.82 16.44 -2.76
C GLY A 7 -19.77 15.38 -2.44
N GLY A 8 -20.13 14.10 -2.40
CA GLY A 8 -19.20 12.98 -2.23
C GLY A 8 -18.74 12.33 -3.53
N GLY A 9 -18.16 13.09 -4.48
CA GLY A 9 -17.36 12.45 -5.53
C GLY A 9 -16.13 11.81 -4.85
N THR A 10 -15.90 10.52 -5.09
CA THR A 10 -14.70 9.81 -4.59
C THR A 10 -13.46 10.63 -4.93
N MET A 11 -12.75 11.12 -3.90
CA MET A 11 -11.66 12.07 -4.06
C MET A 11 -10.40 11.32 -4.46
N ASP A 12 -9.87 11.58 -5.66
CA ASP A 12 -8.58 11.02 -6.08
C ASP A 12 -7.40 11.67 -5.31
N TYR A 13 -6.23 11.04 -5.40
CA TYR A 13 -5.02 11.52 -4.72
C TYR A 13 -4.67 12.98 -5.11
N GLN A 14 -4.82 13.35 -6.38
CA GLN A 14 -4.53 14.70 -6.85
C GLN A 14 -5.46 15.75 -6.22
N ALA A 15 -6.75 15.48 -6.13
CA ALA A 15 -7.71 16.35 -5.45
C ALA A 15 -7.42 16.44 -3.95
N LEU A 16 -7.10 15.32 -3.31
CA LEU A 16 -6.70 15.29 -1.90
C LEU A 16 -5.45 16.15 -1.65
N ARG A 17 -4.44 16.04 -2.52
CA ARG A 17 -3.21 16.82 -2.44
C ARG A 17 -3.44 18.31 -2.61
N LYS A 18 -4.34 18.70 -3.53
CA LYS A 18 -4.75 20.10 -3.72
C LYS A 18 -5.38 20.66 -2.44
N LYS A 19 -6.29 19.93 -1.79
CA LYS A 19 -6.90 20.33 -0.51
C LYS A 19 -5.86 20.45 0.60
N TYR A 20 -4.95 19.49 0.72
CA TYR A 20 -3.85 19.56 1.69
C TYR A 20 -2.99 20.82 1.52
N THR A 21 -2.62 21.12 0.27
CA THR A 21 -1.82 22.32 -0.06
C THR A 21 -2.60 23.60 0.25
N LEU A 22 -3.91 23.61 -0.02
CA LEU A 22 -4.77 24.73 0.31
C LEU A 22 -4.88 24.97 1.82
N TYR A 23 -5.12 23.91 2.60
CA TYR A 23 -5.27 24.01 4.06
C TYR A 23 -3.99 24.43 4.76
N THR A 24 -2.85 23.89 4.34
CA THR A 24 -1.53 24.24 4.89
C THR A 24 -1.17 25.70 4.58
N ARG A 25 -1.33 26.15 3.33
CA ARG A 25 -1.08 27.55 2.94
C ARG A 25 -2.06 28.51 3.61
N GLY A 26 -3.34 28.17 3.64
CA GLY A 26 -4.38 28.95 4.30
C GLY A 26 -4.11 29.16 5.78
N SER A 27 -3.65 28.12 6.48
CA SER A 27 -3.27 28.21 7.90
C SER A 27 -2.10 29.18 8.12
N GLY A 28 -1.08 29.14 7.25
CA GLY A 28 0.04 30.08 7.31
C GLY A 28 -0.37 31.52 7.06
N ILE A 29 -1.21 31.78 6.05
CA ILE A 29 -1.73 33.12 5.75
C ILE A 29 -2.56 33.66 6.92
N LEU A 30 -3.45 32.82 7.48
CA LEU A 30 -4.26 33.20 8.64
C LEU A 30 -3.38 33.57 9.84
N ALA A 31 -2.34 32.78 10.13
CA ALA A 31 -1.41 33.09 11.21
C ALA A 31 -0.68 34.42 11.00
N MET A 32 -0.24 34.73 9.77
CA MET A 32 0.39 36.02 9.45
C MET A 32 -0.57 37.20 9.69
N VAL A 33 -1.83 37.07 9.28
CA VAL A 33 -2.86 38.11 9.51
C VAL A 33 -3.10 38.30 11.00
N LEU A 34 -3.22 37.22 11.77
CA LEU A 34 -3.42 37.30 13.23
C LEU A 34 -2.24 37.95 13.95
N ILE A 35 -1.01 37.61 13.58
CA ILE A 35 0.20 38.24 14.13
C ILE A 35 0.21 39.75 13.83
N LEU A 36 -0.15 40.15 12.61
CA LEU A 36 -0.23 41.56 12.23
C LEU A 36 -1.33 42.30 13.02
N CYS A 37 -2.50 41.70 13.20
CA CYS A 37 -3.57 42.27 14.03
C CYS A 37 -3.11 42.45 15.49
N ILE A 38 -2.44 41.46 16.07
CA ILE A 38 -1.90 41.55 17.43
C ILE A 38 -0.92 42.72 17.56
N ALA A 39 -0.04 42.89 16.58
CA ALA A 39 0.95 43.98 16.58
C ALA A 39 0.34 45.38 16.46
N VAL A 40 -0.81 45.52 15.78
CA VAL A 40 -1.50 46.82 15.62
C VAL A 40 -2.40 47.14 16.81
N VAL A 41 -3.10 46.14 17.36
CA VAL A 41 -4.15 46.35 18.37
C VAL A 41 -3.60 46.36 19.79
N ILE A 42 -2.57 45.58 20.10
CA ILE A 42 -2.04 45.43 21.46
C ILE A 42 -0.78 46.28 21.61
N SER A 43 -0.86 47.34 22.42
CA SER A 43 0.29 48.22 22.68
C SER A 43 1.23 47.68 23.78
N ASP A 44 0.73 46.82 24.67
CA ASP A 44 1.55 46.21 25.72
C ASP A 44 2.46 45.11 25.15
N THR A 45 3.76 45.23 25.39
CA THR A 45 4.78 44.36 24.79
C THR A 45 4.74 42.93 25.31
N LEU A 46 4.35 42.72 26.57
CA LEU A 46 4.22 41.40 27.17
C LEU A 46 3.01 40.69 26.56
N LEU A 47 1.85 41.34 26.53
CA LEU A 47 0.63 40.80 25.93
C LEU A 47 0.79 40.54 24.43
N GLN A 48 1.49 41.42 23.70
CA GLN A 48 1.82 41.20 22.29
C GLN A 48 2.67 39.93 22.10
N THR A 49 3.73 39.77 22.91
CA THR A 49 4.62 38.60 22.84
C THR A 49 3.86 37.30 23.13
N VAL A 50 3.05 37.29 24.20
CA VAL A 50 2.21 36.14 24.55
C VAL A 50 1.21 35.82 23.44
N GLY A 51 0.56 36.84 22.86
CA GLY A 51 -0.38 36.67 21.75
C GLY A 51 0.27 36.01 20.53
N VAL A 52 1.46 36.45 20.14
CA VAL A 52 2.22 35.85 19.03
C VAL A 52 2.58 34.40 19.31
N LEU A 53 3.02 34.07 20.54
CA LEU A 53 3.30 32.69 20.94
C LEU A 53 2.07 31.79 20.86
N VAL A 54 0.90 32.28 21.27
CA VAL A 54 -0.37 31.56 21.17
C VAL A 54 -0.74 31.29 19.70
N VAL A 55 -0.59 32.28 18.82
CA VAL A 55 -0.83 32.08 17.38
C VAL A 55 0.13 31.04 16.79
N PHE A 56 1.41 31.08 17.19
CA PHE A 56 2.40 30.12 16.72
C PHE A 56 2.08 28.69 17.20
N ALA A 57 1.72 28.52 18.47
CA ALA A 57 1.29 27.24 19.02
C ALA A 57 0.03 26.71 18.30
N GLY A 58 -0.95 27.59 18.06
CA GLY A 58 -2.14 27.26 17.28
C GLY A 58 -1.84 26.83 15.84
N LEU A 59 -0.90 27.52 15.17
CA LEU A 59 -0.45 27.16 13.83
C LEU A 59 0.21 25.78 13.81
N LEU A 60 1.10 25.48 14.76
CA LEU A 60 1.75 24.17 14.86
C LEU A 60 0.72 23.04 15.06
N LEU A 61 -0.23 23.22 15.97
CA LEU A 61 -1.32 22.27 16.19
C LEU A 61 -2.19 22.11 14.95
N GLY A 62 -2.55 23.21 14.29
CA GLY A 62 -3.33 23.19 13.05
C GLY A 62 -2.64 22.39 11.94
N ILE A 63 -1.34 22.61 11.75
CA ILE A 63 -0.53 21.85 10.77
C ILE A 63 -0.49 20.36 11.13
N GLN A 64 -0.34 20.00 12.41
CA GLN A 64 -0.36 18.60 12.85
C GLN A 64 -1.71 17.92 12.54
N LEU A 65 -2.83 18.60 12.81
CA LEU A 65 -4.17 18.09 12.50
C LEU A 65 -4.38 17.92 11.00
N ILE A 66 -3.94 18.89 10.19
CA ILE A 66 -4.02 18.81 8.72
C ILE A 66 -3.16 17.66 8.19
N ASN A 67 -1.96 17.46 8.73
CA ASN A 67 -1.09 16.34 8.35
C ASN A 67 -1.73 14.99 8.70
N LYS A 68 -2.27 14.85 9.92
CA LYS A 68 -2.96 13.62 10.35
C LYS A 68 -4.17 13.31 9.46
N TRP A 69 -4.98 14.33 9.15
CA TRP A 69 -6.10 14.19 8.22
C TRP A 69 -5.63 13.77 6.82
N TYR A 70 -4.58 14.40 6.28
CA TYR A 70 -4.05 14.10 4.96
C TYR A 70 -3.54 12.66 4.88
N LEU A 71 -2.66 12.26 5.80
CA LEU A 71 -2.09 10.91 5.83
C LEU A 71 -3.17 9.84 6.00
N GLY A 72 -4.17 10.08 6.86
CA GLY A 72 -5.29 9.16 7.03
C GLY A 72 -6.13 8.97 5.76
N ASN A 73 -6.33 10.04 4.97
CA ASN A 73 -7.04 9.92 3.70
C ASN A 73 -6.18 9.27 2.62
N VAL A 74 -4.87 9.54 2.56
CA VAL A 74 -3.96 8.83 1.66
C VAL A 74 -3.97 7.33 1.96
N ALA A 75 -3.82 6.94 3.22
CA ALA A 75 -3.83 5.54 3.63
C ALA A 75 -5.16 4.85 3.29
N ARG A 76 -6.30 5.54 3.48
CA ARG A 76 -7.61 5.03 3.06
C ARG A 76 -7.66 4.79 1.55
N LEU A 77 -7.31 5.79 0.74
CA LEU A 77 -7.35 5.69 -0.73
C LEU A 77 -6.49 4.53 -1.24
N LEU A 78 -5.28 4.38 -0.69
CA LEU A 78 -4.34 3.38 -1.16
C LEU A 78 -4.69 1.97 -0.64
N HIS A 79 -5.01 1.80 0.64
CA HIS A 79 -5.06 0.45 1.24
C HIS A 79 -6.46 -0.04 1.60
N VAL A 80 -7.44 0.86 1.76
CA VAL A 80 -8.83 0.49 2.08
C VAL A 80 -9.67 0.50 0.81
N ASP A 81 -9.63 1.58 0.05
CA ASP A 81 -10.39 1.70 -1.19
C ASP A 81 -9.68 0.96 -2.34
N LEU A 82 -8.35 0.81 -2.25
CA LEU A 82 -7.48 0.23 -3.26
C LEU A 82 -7.64 0.91 -4.64
N ASP A 83 -7.67 2.25 -4.64
CA ASP A 83 -7.82 3.00 -5.89
C ASP A 83 -6.50 3.04 -6.68
N LEU A 84 -6.35 2.15 -7.66
CA LEU A 84 -5.13 2.02 -8.46
C LEU A 84 -4.76 3.30 -9.23
N ALA A 85 -5.75 4.14 -9.56
CA ALA A 85 -5.48 5.45 -10.15
C ALA A 85 -4.73 6.34 -9.15
N SER A 86 -5.21 6.43 -7.91
CA SER A 86 -4.53 7.14 -6.81
C SER A 86 -3.15 6.57 -6.49
N TRP A 87 -2.95 5.24 -6.54
CA TRP A 87 -1.62 4.64 -6.40
C TRP A 87 -0.64 5.19 -7.45
N LYS A 88 -1.02 5.19 -8.73
CA LYS A 88 -0.17 5.73 -9.80
C LYS A 88 0.12 7.22 -9.59
N GLN A 89 -0.91 8.00 -9.25
CA GLN A 89 -0.74 9.43 -8.98
C GLN A 89 0.19 9.66 -7.78
N TYR A 90 0.10 8.84 -6.74
CA TYR A 90 0.95 8.89 -5.55
C TYR A 90 2.42 8.62 -5.90
N ILE A 91 2.69 7.53 -6.62
CA ILE A 91 4.04 7.14 -7.06
C ILE A 91 4.65 8.24 -7.92
N GLU A 92 3.93 8.69 -8.96
CA GLU A 92 4.43 9.71 -9.89
C GLU A 92 4.80 11.02 -9.18
N PHE A 93 3.96 11.43 -8.23
CA PHE A 93 4.18 12.65 -7.47
C PHE A 93 5.37 12.54 -6.50
N ASN A 94 5.50 11.40 -5.82
CA ASN A 94 6.47 11.26 -4.72
C ASN A 94 7.84 10.73 -5.18
N LYS A 95 7.93 10.03 -6.32
CA LYS A 95 9.21 9.50 -6.85
C LYS A 95 10.24 10.60 -7.15
N THR A 96 9.78 11.82 -7.43
CA THR A 96 10.64 13.01 -7.67
C THR A 96 10.57 14.03 -6.53
N ALA A 97 10.00 13.66 -5.38
CA ALA A 97 9.85 14.58 -4.25
C ALA A 97 11.21 15.06 -3.73
N LYS A 98 11.26 16.30 -3.21
CA LYS A 98 12.51 16.84 -2.62
C LYS A 98 12.99 16.11 -1.37
N ARG A 99 12.10 15.37 -0.69
CA ARG A 99 12.43 14.65 0.55
C ARG A 99 12.74 13.20 0.22
N ALA A 100 13.95 12.74 0.56
CA ALA A 100 14.38 11.36 0.34
C ALA A 100 13.39 10.33 0.92
N ALA A 101 12.84 10.57 2.11
CA ALA A 101 11.84 9.68 2.71
C ALA A 101 10.59 9.47 1.84
N LEU A 102 10.15 10.50 1.10
CA LEU A 102 9.01 10.37 0.17
C LEU A 102 9.40 9.63 -1.11
N GLN A 103 10.65 9.77 -1.56
CA GLN A 103 11.15 9.03 -2.71
C GLN A 103 11.28 7.54 -2.39
N ILE A 104 11.81 7.20 -1.21
CA ILE A 104 11.90 5.82 -0.72
C ILE A 104 10.50 5.21 -0.64
N ASP A 105 9.58 5.89 0.03
CA ASP A 105 8.20 5.42 0.16
C ASP A 105 7.51 5.23 -1.20
N ALA A 106 7.74 6.15 -2.16
CA ALA A 106 7.24 6.00 -3.53
C ALA A 106 7.83 4.78 -4.26
N LYS A 107 9.12 4.52 -4.11
CA LYS A 107 9.79 3.35 -4.70
C LYS A 107 9.26 2.04 -4.09
N THR A 108 9.10 1.98 -2.78
CA THR A 108 8.48 0.81 -2.12
C THR A 108 7.03 0.62 -2.58
N THR A 109 6.27 1.71 -2.67
CA THR A 109 4.88 1.69 -3.21
C THR A 109 4.84 1.21 -4.66
N GLU A 110 5.84 1.55 -5.47
CA GLU A 110 5.95 1.14 -6.86
C GLU A 110 6.19 -0.37 -7.00
N VAL A 111 7.01 -0.96 -6.12
CA VAL A 111 7.20 -2.42 -6.04
C VAL A 111 5.89 -3.11 -5.67
N SER A 112 5.20 -2.64 -4.63
CA SER A 112 3.90 -3.18 -4.23
C SER A 112 2.87 -3.05 -5.36
N TYR A 113 2.84 -1.92 -6.08
CA TYR A 113 1.96 -1.72 -7.22
C TYR A 113 2.22 -2.73 -8.33
N ALA A 114 3.49 -2.93 -8.71
CA ALA A 114 3.86 -3.92 -9.72
C ALA A 114 3.41 -5.33 -9.32
N TYR A 115 3.70 -5.74 -8.07
CA TYR A 115 3.25 -7.00 -7.50
C TYR A 115 1.73 -7.19 -7.56
N MET A 116 0.96 -6.21 -7.06
CA MET A 116 -0.51 -6.28 -7.04
C MET A 116 -1.13 -6.40 -8.43
N THR A 117 -0.48 -5.79 -9.42
CA THR A 117 -0.92 -5.85 -10.82
C THR A 117 -0.36 -7.05 -11.58
N GLY A 118 0.47 -7.88 -10.97
CA GLY A 118 1.03 -9.10 -11.55
C GLY A 118 2.20 -8.87 -12.50
N ASP A 119 2.78 -7.68 -12.50
CA ASP A 119 4.02 -7.38 -13.23
C ASP A 119 5.20 -7.77 -12.32
N PHE A 120 5.32 -9.07 -12.06
CA PHE A 120 6.24 -9.61 -11.05
C PHE A 120 7.70 -9.40 -11.43
N GLU A 121 8.06 -9.49 -12.71
CA GLU A 121 9.41 -9.15 -13.19
C GLU A 121 9.77 -7.70 -12.87
N THR A 122 8.86 -6.76 -13.12
CA THR A 122 9.07 -5.35 -12.75
C THR A 122 9.15 -5.18 -11.23
N ALA A 123 8.35 -5.92 -10.47
CA ALA A 123 8.41 -5.90 -9.01
C ALA A 123 9.79 -6.37 -8.51
N VAL A 124 10.32 -7.46 -9.05
CA VAL A 124 11.68 -7.97 -8.76
C VAL A 124 12.73 -6.93 -9.11
N GLN A 125 12.69 -6.38 -10.32
CA GLN A 125 13.68 -5.40 -10.78
C GLN A 125 13.69 -4.16 -9.90
N LYS A 126 12.52 -3.58 -9.64
CA LYS A 126 12.41 -2.37 -8.80
C LYS A 126 12.72 -2.62 -7.34
N ALA A 127 12.43 -3.81 -6.82
CA ALA A 127 12.81 -4.17 -5.46
C ALA A 127 14.34 -4.20 -5.31
N LYS A 128 15.04 -4.85 -6.25
CA LYS A 128 16.52 -4.86 -6.29
C LYS A 128 17.07 -3.43 -6.37
N GLU A 129 16.57 -2.60 -7.29
CA GLU A 129 16.99 -1.20 -7.40
C GLU A 129 16.72 -0.36 -6.14
N ALA A 130 15.64 -0.65 -5.41
CA ALA A 130 15.30 0.07 -4.18
C ALA A 130 16.14 -0.41 -2.98
N LEU A 131 16.58 -1.67 -2.96
CA LEU A 131 17.44 -2.23 -1.92
C LEU A 131 18.85 -1.63 -1.94
N GLU A 132 19.32 -1.14 -3.09
CA GLU A 132 20.62 -0.47 -3.25
C GLU A 132 20.65 1.00 -2.76
N LEU A 133 19.58 1.50 -2.13
CA LEU A 133 19.53 2.88 -1.62
C LEU A 133 20.34 3.03 -0.32
N GLU A 134 21.29 3.99 -0.31
CA GLU A 134 22.22 4.21 0.82
C GLU A 134 21.53 4.50 2.18
N ASP A 135 20.42 5.24 2.17
CA ASP A 135 19.68 5.66 3.38
C ASP A 135 18.41 4.82 3.63
N LEU A 136 18.37 3.58 3.16
CA LEU A 136 17.22 2.71 3.33
C LEU A 136 17.06 2.26 4.79
N LYS A 137 15.97 2.68 5.43
CA LYS A 137 15.66 2.22 6.78
C LYS A 137 15.29 0.72 6.80
N PRO A 138 15.54 0.01 7.91
CA PRO A 138 15.18 -1.40 8.06
C PRO A 138 13.71 -1.70 7.71
N GLU A 139 12.78 -0.83 8.15
CA GLU A 139 11.34 -0.98 7.88
C GLU A 139 11.00 -1.07 6.37
N PHE A 140 11.70 -0.31 5.52
CA PHE A 140 11.49 -0.36 4.07
C PHE A 140 12.25 -1.52 3.43
N LYS A 141 13.45 -1.82 3.93
CA LYS A 141 14.25 -2.96 3.48
C LYS A 141 13.48 -4.28 3.65
N ASP A 142 12.95 -4.49 4.85
CA ASP A 142 12.18 -5.68 5.20
C ASP A 142 10.94 -5.86 4.29
N ILE A 143 10.24 -4.76 3.98
CA ILE A 143 9.10 -4.77 3.05
C ILE A 143 9.56 -5.11 1.62
N LEU A 144 10.66 -4.51 1.16
CA LEU A 144 11.20 -4.73 -0.18
C LEU A 144 11.67 -6.18 -0.37
N GLU A 145 12.37 -6.75 0.60
CA GLU A 145 12.77 -8.16 0.59
C GLU A 145 11.55 -9.08 0.58
N SER A 146 10.52 -8.76 1.37
CA SER A 146 9.27 -9.51 1.41
C SER A 146 8.56 -9.57 0.05
N TYR A 147 8.48 -8.43 -0.65
CA TYR A 147 7.93 -8.40 -2.01
C TYR A 147 8.85 -9.05 -3.03
N LEU A 148 10.17 -8.89 -2.90
CA LEU A 148 11.15 -9.45 -3.82
C LEU A 148 10.99 -10.97 -3.92
N ILE A 149 11.07 -11.69 -2.80
CA ILE A 149 11.00 -13.16 -2.82
C ILE A 149 9.66 -13.68 -3.36
N ARG A 150 8.54 -13.08 -2.93
CA ARG A 150 7.21 -13.45 -3.43
C ARG A 150 7.05 -13.19 -4.92
N SER A 151 7.63 -12.09 -5.41
CA SER A 151 7.63 -11.77 -6.84
C SER A 151 8.49 -12.76 -7.63
N VAL A 152 9.66 -13.16 -7.09
CA VAL A 152 10.52 -14.19 -7.70
C VAL A 152 9.73 -15.49 -7.88
N VAL A 153 9.11 -16.01 -6.81
CA VAL A 153 8.28 -17.22 -6.86
C VAL A 153 7.19 -17.13 -7.93
N LEU A 154 6.49 -15.98 -8.03
CA LEU A 154 5.40 -15.81 -8.97
C LEU A 154 5.83 -15.50 -10.42
N SER A 155 7.10 -15.16 -10.63
CA SER A 155 7.68 -14.87 -11.96
C SER A 155 8.44 -16.04 -12.58
N GLN A 156 8.84 -17.04 -11.79
CA GLN A 156 9.74 -18.12 -12.22
C GLN A 156 9.07 -19.49 -12.04
N PRO A 157 8.25 -19.95 -13.01
CA PRO A 157 7.56 -21.24 -12.91
C PRO A 157 8.50 -22.45 -12.85
N GLU A 158 9.76 -22.29 -13.23
CA GLU A 158 10.81 -23.30 -13.18
C GLU A 158 11.62 -23.32 -11.86
N LEU A 159 11.32 -22.44 -10.90
CA LEU A 159 12.03 -22.38 -9.63
C LEU A 159 11.96 -23.73 -8.90
N SER A 160 13.12 -24.27 -8.52
CA SER A 160 13.20 -25.49 -7.70
C SER A 160 12.99 -25.19 -6.22
N GLN A 161 12.64 -26.22 -5.44
CA GLN A 161 12.54 -26.10 -3.98
C GLN A 161 13.89 -25.70 -3.37
N GLU A 162 14.99 -26.26 -3.86
CA GLU A 162 16.33 -25.95 -3.37
C GLU A 162 16.72 -24.48 -3.64
N GLU A 163 16.33 -23.92 -4.79
CA GLU A 163 16.53 -22.51 -5.10
C GLU A 163 15.66 -21.60 -4.21
N LEU A 164 14.41 -21.98 -3.96
CA LEU A 164 13.55 -21.26 -3.03
C LEU A 164 14.16 -21.25 -1.62
N ASP A 165 14.59 -22.40 -1.12
CA ASP A 165 15.22 -22.52 0.20
C ASP A 165 16.50 -21.68 0.29
N ALA A 166 17.32 -21.66 -0.75
CA ALA A 166 18.50 -20.81 -0.82
C ALA A 166 18.14 -19.32 -0.73
N LEU A 167 17.15 -18.86 -1.51
CA LEU A 167 16.68 -17.47 -1.49
C LEU A 167 16.09 -17.08 -0.13
N LEU A 168 15.35 -17.98 0.52
CA LEU A 168 14.79 -17.76 1.87
C LEU A 168 15.88 -17.62 2.92
N ASN A 169 16.94 -18.42 2.84
CA ASN A 169 18.09 -18.34 3.74
C ASN A 169 18.93 -17.07 3.56
N GLU A 170 18.84 -16.41 2.39
CA GLU A 170 19.52 -15.15 2.11
C GLU A 170 18.74 -13.91 2.61
N LEU A 171 17.48 -14.07 3.04
CA LEU A 171 16.69 -12.96 3.58
C LEU A 171 17.35 -12.38 4.82
N THR A 172 17.35 -11.04 4.91
CA THR A 172 17.91 -10.30 6.04
C THR A 172 16.86 -9.44 6.75
N ILE A 173 15.59 -9.86 6.66
CA ILE A 173 14.43 -9.23 7.30
C ILE A 173 14.65 -9.19 8.81
N THR A 174 14.66 -7.98 9.37
CA THR A 174 14.98 -7.76 10.78
C THR A 174 13.80 -7.96 11.72
N GLU A 175 12.58 -7.70 11.25
CA GLU A 175 11.36 -7.91 12.03
C GLU A 175 10.92 -9.38 11.98
N GLU A 176 11.01 -10.07 13.12
CA GLU A 176 10.79 -11.53 13.22
C GLU A 176 9.42 -11.99 12.71
N THR A 177 8.36 -11.22 12.99
CA THR A 177 7.00 -11.57 12.55
C THR A 177 6.89 -11.52 11.03
N LEU A 178 7.45 -10.49 10.41
CA LEU A 178 7.49 -10.30 8.97
C LEU A 178 8.42 -11.29 8.30
N ALA A 179 9.56 -11.65 8.91
CA ALA A 179 10.46 -12.68 8.40
C ALA A 179 9.73 -14.01 8.30
N LYS A 180 9.14 -14.47 9.41
CA LYS A 180 8.34 -15.71 9.46
C LYS A 180 7.16 -15.67 8.49
N LYS A 181 6.44 -14.55 8.44
CA LYS A 181 5.33 -14.38 7.50
C LYS A 181 5.82 -14.44 6.05
N THR A 182 6.96 -13.84 5.75
CA THR A 182 7.54 -13.83 4.40
C THR A 182 7.90 -15.23 3.96
N GLU A 183 8.58 -15.99 4.81
CA GLU A 183 8.89 -17.40 4.57
C GLU A 183 7.62 -18.21 4.29
N GLN A 184 6.64 -18.16 5.19
CA GLN A 184 5.41 -18.95 5.07
C GLN A 184 4.58 -18.57 3.84
N VAL A 185 4.49 -17.28 3.50
CA VAL A 185 3.81 -16.84 2.27
C VAL A 185 4.56 -17.39 1.06
N SER A 186 5.87 -17.23 0.98
CA SER A 186 6.66 -17.66 -0.19
C SER A 186 6.56 -19.16 -0.44
N VAL A 187 6.62 -19.98 0.62
CA VAL A 187 6.41 -21.43 0.54
C VAL A 187 4.98 -21.74 0.08
N ALA A 188 3.96 -21.10 0.67
CA ALA A 188 2.59 -21.34 0.24
C ALA A 188 2.32 -20.90 -1.21
N LEU A 189 2.95 -19.82 -1.68
CA LEU A 189 2.91 -19.43 -3.07
C LEU A 189 3.53 -20.51 -3.96
N TYR A 190 4.73 -20.97 -3.61
CA TYR A 190 5.43 -22.04 -4.32
C TYR A 190 4.58 -23.31 -4.43
N ASP A 191 4.08 -23.81 -3.31
CA ASP A 191 3.28 -25.02 -3.26
C ASP A 191 2.05 -24.90 -4.17
N LEU A 192 1.33 -23.79 -4.09
CA LEU A 192 0.08 -23.60 -4.84
C LEU A 192 0.32 -23.31 -6.33
N THR A 193 1.38 -22.59 -6.70
CA THR A 193 1.56 -22.10 -8.08
C THR A 193 2.57 -22.89 -8.91
N ILE A 194 3.58 -23.48 -8.29
CA ILE A 194 4.66 -24.22 -8.98
C ILE A 194 4.52 -25.72 -8.73
N ALA A 195 4.48 -26.15 -7.47
CA ALA A 195 4.38 -27.57 -7.13
C ALA A 195 2.96 -28.14 -7.39
N HIS A 196 1.95 -27.26 -7.42
CA HIS A 196 0.53 -27.62 -7.48
C HIS A 196 0.10 -28.55 -6.34
N GLU A 197 0.64 -28.32 -5.15
CA GLU A 197 0.33 -29.02 -3.92
C GLU A 197 -0.54 -28.15 -3.01
N SER A 198 -1.42 -28.80 -2.24
CA SER A 198 -2.32 -28.07 -1.34
C SER A 198 -1.58 -27.51 -0.14
N ASN A 199 -1.81 -26.24 0.20
CA ASN A 199 -1.22 -25.57 1.35
C ASN A 199 -2.28 -24.74 2.10
N ASP A 200 -2.46 -25.02 3.39
CA ASP A 200 -3.50 -24.42 4.23
C ASP A 200 -3.12 -23.09 4.89
N TYR A 201 -1.96 -22.54 4.56
CA TYR A 201 -1.46 -21.28 5.13
C TYR A 201 -2.50 -20.15 5.04
N PHE A 202 -3.17 -19.99 3.90
CA PHE A 202 -4.13 -18.92 3.68
C PHE A 202 -5.51 -19.16 4.33
N GLU A 203 -5.82 -20.37 4.79
CA GLU A 203 -7.18 -20.75 5.25
C GLU A 203 -7.66 -19.96 6.47
N THR A 204 -6.73 -19.55 7.34
CA THR A 204 -7.04 -18.87 8.61
C THR A 204 -6.63 -17.40 8.63
N LEU A 205 -6.10 -16.89 7.52
CA LEU A 205 -5.60 -15.52 7.46
C LEU A 205 -6.72 -14.52 7.27
N THR A 206 -6.53 -13.37 7.91
CA THR A 206 -7.34 -12.18 7.69
C THR A 206 -6.41 -10.97 7.58
N ASN A 207 -6.91 -9.89 6.98
CA ASN A 207 -6.16 -8.65 6.87
C ASN A 207 -7.10 -7.45 6.91
N GLU A 208 -6.61 -6.30 7.36
CA GLU A 208 -7.39 -5.05 7.37
C GLU A 208 -7.32 -4.32 6.03
N PHE A 209 -6.30 -4.58 5.21
CA PHE A 209 -6.12 -3.96 3.91
C PHE A 209 -6.77 -4.78 2.80
N LYS A 210 -7.32 -4.07 1.82
CA LYS A 210 -8.15 -4.66 0.77
C LYS A 210 -7.37 -5.62 -0.13
N TYR A 211 -6.18 -5.23 -0.62
CA TYR A 211 -5.43 -6.12 -1.52
C TYR A 211 -5.05 -7.46 -0.86
N PRO A 212 -4.44 -7.50 0.35
CA PRO A 212 -4.18 -8.77 1.02
C PRO A 212 -5.43 -9.62 1.26
N GLN A 213 -6.61 -9.03 1.49
CA GLN A 213 -7.85 -9.81 1.56
C GLN A 213 -8.16 -10.50 0.23
N LEU A 214 -8.06 -9.78 -0.89
CA LEU A 214 -8.28 -10.33 -2.23
C LEU A 214 -7.27 -11.43 -2.56
N GLU A 215 -6.01 -11.23 -2.18
CA GLU A 215 -4.94 -12.20 -2.34
C GLU A 215 -5.19 -13.48 -1.52
N ILE A 216 -5.56 -13.35 -0.25
CA ILE A 216 -5.94 -14.48 0.61
C ILE A 216 -7.10 -15.26 -0.02
N ILE A 217 -8.16 -14.58 -0.46
CA ILE A 217 -9.33 -15.22 -1.09
C ILE A 217 -8.92 -15.98 -2.35
N TYR A 218 -8.05 -15.41 -3.18
CA TYR A 218 -7.55 -16.05 -4.39
C TYR A 218 -6.77 -17.34 -4.07
N TYR A 219 -5.83 -17.29 -3.15
CA TYR A 219 -5.03 -18.48 -2.80
C TYR A 219 -5.83 -19.53 -2.01
N GLN A 220 -6.83 -19.14 -1.22
CA GLN A 220 -7.82 -20.09 -0.68
C GLN A 220 -8.60 -20.80 -1.79
N ALA A 221 -8.99 -20.07 -2.83
CA ALA A 221 -9.71 -20.64 -3.96
C ALA A 221 -8.83 -21.60 -4.79
N LEU A 222 -7.57 -21.24 -4.99
CA LEU A 222 -6.58 -22.08 -5.66
C LEU A 222 -6.30 -23.35 -4.86
N ASN A 223 -6.11 -23.24 -3.54
CA ASN A 223 -5.95 -24.39 -2.65
C ASN A 223 -7.17 -25.33 -2.70
N ALA A 224 -8.38 -24.79 -2.66
CA ALA A 224 -9.61 -25.57 -2.81
C ALA A 224 -9.69 -26.30 -4.16
N ALA A 225 -9.27 -25.65 -5.26
CA ALA A 225 -9.22 -26.27 -6.57
C ALA A 225 -8.21 -27.44 -6.63
N ILE A 226 -7.01 -27.26 -6.07
CA ILE A 226 -5.97 -28.30 -5.97
C ILE A 226 -6.48 -29.50 -5.16
N LYS A 227 -7.24 -29.25 -4.09
CA LYS A 227 -7.90 -30.29 -3.27
C LYS A 227 -9.10 -30.96 -3.96
N GLY A 228 -9.52 -30.49 -5.13
CA GLY A 228 -10.68 -31.01 -5.86
C GLY A 228 -12.04 -30.48 -5.38
N ASP A 229 -12.07 -29.48 -4.49
CA ASP A 229 -13.30 -28.81 -4.04
C ASP A 229 -13.67 -27.67 -5.00
N THR A 230 -14.22 -28.04 -6.16
CA THR A 230 -14.64 -27.10 -7.21
C THR A 230 -15.74 -26.15 -6.74
N ALA A 231 -16.64 -26.61 -5.88
CA ALA A 231 -17.74 -25.79 -5.39
C ALA A 231 -17.22 -24.63 -4.53
N ARG A 232 -16.34 -24.93 -3.57
CA ARG A 232 -15.71 -23.92 -2.72
C ARG A 232 -14.81 -22.98 -3.52
N SER A 233 -14.02 -23.52 -4.44
CA SER A 233 -13.17 -22.70 -5.31
C SER A 233 -14.01 -21.68 -6.08
N ASN A 234 -15.07 -22.11 -6.77
CA ASN A 234 -15.94 -21.22 -7.54
C ASN A 234 -16.64 -20.17 -6.67
N GLU A 235 -17.06 -20.52 -5.45
CA GLU A 235 -17.64 -19.57 -4.50
C GLU A 235 -16.65 -18.46 -4.13
N LEU A 236 -15.40 -18.82 -3.83
CA LEU A 236 -14.36 -17.86 -3.47
C LEU A 236 -13.95 -16.98 -4.66
N LEU A 237 -13.74 -17.56 -5.85
CA LEU A 237 -13.39 -16.80 -7.05
C LEU A 237 -14.48 -15.81 -7.45
N SER A 238 -15.76 -16.16 -7.27
CA SER A 238 -16.89 -15.28 -7.55
C SER A 238 -16.90 -14.02 -6.68
N LYS A 239 -16.21 -14.01 -5.54
CA LYS A 239 -16.06 -12.82 -4.68
C LYS A 239 -15.08 -11.80 -5.28
N LEU A 240 -14.20 -12.22 -6.21
CA LEU A 240 -13.15 -11.39 -6.80
C LEU A 240 -13.57 -10.71 -8.11
N ILE A 241 -14.51 -11.29 -8.87
CA ILE A 241 -14.77 -10.88 -10.27
C ILE A 241 -15.30 -9.44 -10.45
N HIS A 242 -15.78 -8.82 -9.37
CA HIS A 242 -16.31 -7.47 -9.35
C HIS A 242 -15.28 -6.40 -8.96
N GLU A 243 -14.07 -6.81 -8.58
CA GLU A 243 -12.96 -5.90 -8.26
C GLU A 243 -12.23 -5.42 -9.54
N ASP A 244 -11.28 -4.49 -9.37
CA ASP A 244 -10.53 -3.91 -10.50
C ASP A 244 -9.75 -4.99 -11.28
N GLU A 245 -10.04 -5.12 -12.58
CA GLU A 245 -9.43 -6.12 -13.48
C GLU A 245 -7.93 -5.93 -13.69
N LYS A 246 -7.35 -4.80 -13.29
CA LYS A 246 -5.90 -4.59 -13.30
C LYS A 246 -5.20 -5.34 -12.18
N LEU A 247 -5.91 -5.83 -11.17
CA LEU A 247 -5.33 -6.68 -10.14
C LEU A 247 -5.08 -8.08 -10.69
N TYR A 248 -3.89 -8.62 -10.40
CA TYR A 248 -3.49 -9.95 -10.82
C TYR A 248 -4.50 -11.02 -10.41
N VAL A 249 -4.85 -11.04 -9.12
CA VAL A 249 -5.75 -12.04 -8.52
C VAL A 249 -7.15 -12.02 -9.13
N VAL A 250 -7.63 -10.85 -9.59
CA VAL A 250 -8.92 -10.71 -10.27
C VAL A 250 -8.87 -11.31 -11.66
N ARG A 251 -7.79 -11.05 -12.42
CA ARG A 251 -7.62 -11.67 -13.75
C ARG A 251 -7.51 -13.18 -13.64
N MET A 252 -6.69 -13.67 -12.72
CA MET A 252 -6.52 -15.11 -12.52
C MET A 252 -7.81 -15.78 -12.06
N ALA A 253 -8.59 -15.14 -11.20
CA ALA A 253 -9.90 -15.66 -10.81
C ALA A 253 -10.84 -15.84 -12.00
N LYS A 254 -10.84 -14.89 -12.94
CA LYS A 254 -11.63 -15.01 -14.19
C LYS A 254 -11.14 -16.15 -15.09
N VAL A 255 -9.82 -16.33 -15.20
CA VAL A 255 -9.22 -17.44 -15.96
C VAL A 255 -9.65 -18.78 -15.38
N LEU A 256 -9.55 -18.95 -14.06
CA LEU A 256 -9.94 -20.18 -13.36
C LEU A 256 -11.44 -20.48 -13.48
N LEU A 257 -12.31 -19.47 -13.33
CA LEU A 257 -13.76 -19.63 -13.48
C LEU A 257 -14.18 -20.00 -14.90
N ASN A 258 -13.46 -19.53 -15.91
CA ASN A 258 -13.74 -19.83 -17.31
C ASN A 258 -13.17 -21.18 -17.76
N GLY A 259 -12.44 -21.89 -16.89
CA GLY A 259 -11.82 -23.18 -17.19
C GLY A 259 -10.61 -23.08 -18.11
N THR A 260 -10.02 -21.90 -18.28
CA THR A 260 -8.87 -21.65 -19.16
C THR A 260 -7.54 -21.86 -18.44
N LEU A 261 -7.39 -22.97 -17.72
CA LEU A 261 -6.06 -23.52 -17.49
C LEU A 261 -5.74 -24.34 -18.74
N GLU A 262 -4.90 -23.80 -19.62
CA GLU A 262 -4.15 -24.68 -20.52
C GLU A 262 -3.41 -25.67 -19.61
N ARG A 263 -3.89 -26.91 -19.63
CA ARG A 263 -3.24 -28.07 -19.01
C ARG A 263 -1.94 -28.37 -19.72
#